data_AF-A0A831RX26-F1
#
_entry.id   AF-A0A831RX26-F1
#
_cell.length_a   1.000
_cell.length_b   1.000
_cell.length_c   1.000
_cell.angle_alpha   90.00
_cell.angle_beta   90.00
_cell.angle_gamma   90.00
#
_symmetry.space_group_name_H-M   'P 1'
#
loop_
_entity.id
_entity.type
_entity.pdbx_description
1 polymer ?
#
loop_
_entity_poly.entity_id
_entity_poly.type
_entity_poly.pdbx_seq_one_letter_code
_entity_poly.pdbx_strand_id
1 'polypeptide(L)'
;PEVANKLDEWFEAGLREWDISRDAPYFGFEIPGHPGKYFYVWLDAPIGYMASFKNFCDKQGLDFDEYWAGNSDAELYHFIGKDIIYFHALFWPAMLDGAGFRKPTTIHAHGFLTVDGQKMSKSRGSFIKARTYLDHLDPEYLRYYFAAKLGSGVDDIDLNLEDFVQRVNSDLVGKVVNIASRCAGFVSKRFGGRLSAELSEPELFQQFADASESIAEHYEKREFSRAVREIMALADKANQYIDEKQPWVVAKEEGREQELQDICSMGINLFRVLMVYLRPILPGTAESAEAFLNVSPLQWQDAGVPLLDHEINKFKALMTRVDPKKIQAMVEASREDMQAKPQKSTPTKKKQDTAADTIEFDDFAKVDLRVARILKAEAVEGADKLLRLTLDLGGETRNVFAGIKAAYDPGELEGRLTVMVANLAPRKMRFGVSEGMVLAAGPGGKDIFLLSPDEGAEPGMKVK
;
A
#
# COMPACT_ATOMS: atom_id res chain seq x y z
N PRO A 1 6.90 18.18 7.52
CA PRO A 1 6.76 18.40 8.98
C PRO A 1 6.70 17.08 9.76
N GLU A 2 5.79 16.18 9.40
CA GLU A 2 5.61 14.88 10.08
C GLU A 2 6.89 14.04 10.15
N VAL A 3 7.59 13.89 9.02
CA VAL A 3 8.86 13.16 8.95
C VAL A 3 9.93 13.82 9.83
N ALA A 4 10.02 15.15 9.83
CA ALA A 4 11.00 15.89 10.62
C ALA A 4 10.77 15.69 12.13
N ASN A 5 9.53 15.83 12.59
CA ASN A 5 9.18 15.56 13.99
C ASN A 5 9.54 14.12 14.39
N LYS A 6 9.35 13.16 13.48
CA LYS A 6 9.71 11.76 13.75
C LYS A 6 11.22 11.54 13.84
N LEU A 7 12.01 12.29 13.07
CA LEU A 7 13.47 12.31 13.18
C LEU A 7 13.91 12.88 14.53
N ASP A 8 13.27 13.95 15.01
CA ASP A 8 13.58 14.57 16.31
C ASP A 8 13.41 13.55 17.45
N GLU A 9 12.33 12.78 17.46
CA GLU A 9 12.13 11.69 18.44
C GLU A 9 13.28 10.65 18.41
N TRP A 10 13.79 10.33 17.23
CA TRP A 10 14.91 9.37 17.09
C TRP A 10 16.25 9.98 17.51
N PHE A 11 16.45 11.28 17.29
CA PHE A 11 17.63 11.99 17.78
C PHE A 11 17.60 12.10 19.32
N GLU A 12 16.45 12.41 19.92
CA GLU A 12 16.26 12.44 21.38
C GLU A 12 16.52 11.09 22.04
N ALA A 13 16.10 9.99 21.40
CA ALA A 13 16.37 8.63 21.89
C ALA A 13 17.86 8.24 21.83
N GLY A 14 18.67 8.97 21.07
CA GLY A 14 20.09 8.73 20.85
C GLY A 14 20.36 7.70 19.74
N LEU A 15 21.25 8.06 18.81
CA LEU A 15 21.71 7.16 17.77
C LEU A 15 22.62 6.08 18.34
N ARG A 16 22.56 4.87 17.76
CA ARG A 16 23.37 3.72 18.17
C ARG A 16 24.14 3.18 16.97
N GLU A 17 25.27 2.54 17.24
CA GLU A 17 25.95 1.74 16.23
C GLU A 17 24.99 0.69 15.65
N TRP A 18 25.11 0.49 14.34
CA TRP A 18 24.21 -0.35 13.59
C TRP A 18 24.93 -1.61 13.13
N ASP A 19 24.40 -2.79 13.49
CA ASP A 19 25.03 -4.06 13.11
C ASP A 19 24.78 -4.36 11.63
N ILE A 20 25.83 -4.15 10.84
CA ILE A 20 25.87 -4.30 9.38
C ILE A 20 26.35 -5.68 8.91
N SER A 21 26.60 -6.64 9.81
CA SER A 21 27.17 -7.95 9.45
C SER A 21 26.28 -9.12 9.85
N ARG A 22 26.30 -10.22 9.08
CA ARG A 22 25.59 -11.48 9.38
C ARG A 22 26.50 -12.67 9.18
N ASP A 23 26.37 -13.68 10.05
CA ASP A 23 27.12 -14.92 9.96
C ASP A 23 26.58 -15.87 8.88
N ALA A 24 27.47 -16.68 8.31
CA ALA A 24 27.08 -17.83 7.49
C ALA A 24 26.19 -18.83 8.28
N PRO A 25 25.24 -19.53 7.64
CA PRO A 25 24.87 -19.41 6.22
C PRO A 25 23.98 -18.18 5.96
N TYR A 26 24.35 -17.39 4.95
CA TYR A 26 23.59 -16.21 4.53
C TYR A 26 23.63 -16.07 3.01
N PHE A 27 22.53 -15.63 2.40
CA PHE A 27 22.48 -15.30 0.97
C PHE A 27 22.65 -13.80 0.82
N GLY A 28 23.87 -13.38 0.46
CA GLY A 28 24.23 -11.98 0.30
C GLY A 28 25.69 -11.84 -0.12
N PHE A 29 26.22 -10.62 -0.02
CA PHE A 29 27.62 -10.34 -0.36
C PHE A 29 28.54 -10.59 0.83
N GLU A 30 29.62 -11.36 0.62
CA GLU A 30 30.65 -11.60 1.64
C GLU A 30 31.46 -10.33 1.91
N ILE A 31 31.76 -10.05 3.17
CA ILE A 31 32.51 -8.87 3.59
C ILE A 31 33.99 -9.07 3.23
N PRO A 32 34.60 -8.17 2.43
CA PRO A 32 36.01 -8.28 2.06
C PRO A 32 36.93 -8.39 3.28
N GLY A 33 37.81 -9.39 3.28
CA GLY A 33 38.75 -9.64 4.39
C GLY A 33 38.16 -10.37 5.60
N HIS A 34 36.87 -10.70 5.59
CA HIS A 34 36.19 -11.39 6.71
C HIS A 34 35.45 -12.64 6.24
N PRO A 35 36.15 -13.78 6.03
CA PRO A 35 35.54 -15.01 5.56
C PRO A 35 34.36 -15.49 6.42
N GLY A 36 33.24 -15.84 5.79
CA GLY A 36 32.03 -16.32 6.46
C GLY A 36 31.17 -15.22 7.11
N LYS A 37 31.51 -13.94 6.92
CA LYS A 37 30.69 -12.79 7.31
C LYS A 37 30.11 -12.13 6.07
N TYR A 38 28.83 -11.77 6.13
CA TYR A 38 28.07 -11.19 5.02
C TYR A 38 27.53 -9.81 5.40
N PHE A 39 27.36 -8.92 4.44
CA PHE A 39 26.65 -7.68 4.67
C PHE A 39 25.18 -7.94 5.00
N TYR A 40 24.67 -7.25 6.01
CA TYR A 40 23.24 -7.26 6.31
C TYR A 40 22.47 -6.56 5.18
N VAL A 41 21.32 -7.11 4.78
CA VAL A 41 20.54 -6.64 3.61
C VAL A 41 20.21 -5.15 3.62
N TRP A 42 20.11 -4.53 4.79
CA TRP A 42 19.82 -3.09 4.88
C TRP A 42 21.03 -2.20 4.61
N LEU A 43 22.25 -2.76 4.61
CA LEU A 43 23.43 -2.07 4.08
C LEU A 43 23.44 -2.11 2.55
N ASP A 44 23.21 -3.28 1.94
CA ASP A 44 23.31 -3.42 0.48
C ASP A 44 22.05 -2.99 -0.29
N ALA A 45 20.85 -3.06 0.31
CA ALA A 45 19.59 -2.70 -0.35
C ALA A 45 19.55 -1.27 -0.91
N PRO A 46 19.88 -0.21 -0.15
CA PRO A 46 19.89 1.14 -0.70
C PRO A 46 21.05 1.39 -1.68
N ILE A 47 22.17 0.66 -1.57
CA ILE A 47 23.23 0.65 -2.60
C ILE A 47 22.67 0.09 -3.92
N GLY A 48 21.64 -0.76 -3.86
CA GLY A 48 20.87 -1.20 -5.02
C GLY A 48 20.34 -0.06 -5.89
N TYR A 49 20.03 1.12 -5.34
CA TYR A 49 19.65 2.30 -6.13
C TYR A 49 20.81 2.76 -7.03
N MET A 50 22.00 2.87 -6.46
CA MET A 50 23.23 3.22 -7.19
C MET A 50 23.56 2.15 -8.22
N ALA A 51 23.55 0.87 -7.84
CA ALA A 51 23.88 -0.24 -8.73
C ALA A 51 22.91 -0.34 -9.92
N SER A 52 21.61 -0.15 -9.67
CA SER A 52 20.58 -0.11 -10.72
C SER A 52 20.84 1.05 -11.70
N PHE A 53 21.10 2.25 -11.17
CA PHE A 53 21.40 3.42 -12.01
C PHE A 53 22.72 3.27 -12.77
N LYS A 54 23.76 2.72 -12.14
CA LYS A 54 25.02 2.41 -12.82
C LYS A 54 24.80 1.42 -13.97
N ASN A 55 24.01 0.36 -13.74
CA ASN A 55 23.69 -0.59 -14.81
C ASN A 55 22.96 0.09 -15.98
N PHE A 56 22.09 1.06 -15.70
CA PHE A 56 21.45 1.88 -16.72
C PHE A 56 22.46 2.78 -17.46
N CYS A 57 23.34 3.46 -16.73
CA CYS A 57 24.41 4.29 -17.30
C CYS A 57 25.31 3.49 -18.24
N ASP A 58 25.76 2.31 -17.82
CA ASP A 58 26.59 1.42 -18.63
C ASP A 58 25.89 1.00 -19.95
N LYS A 59 24.55 0.90 -19.95
CA LYS A 59 23.75 0.57 -21.14
C LYS A 59 23.49 1.76 -22.06
N GLN A 60 23.37 2.96 -21.49
CA GLN A 60 23.04 4.18 -22.24
C GLN A 60 24.27 5.03 -22.58
N GLY A 61 25.45 4.70 -22.06
CA GLY A 61 26.65 5.51 -22.21
C GLY A 61 26.61 6.82 -21.43
N LEU A 62 25.90 6.84 -20.28
CA LEU A 62 25.84 7.99 -19.39
C LEU A 62 26.94 7.91 -18.34
N ASP A 63 27.34 9.06 -17.79
CA ASP A 63 28.26 9.11 -16.67
C ASP A 63 27.48 8.97 -15.35
N PHE A 64 27.90 7.99 -14.53
CA PHE A 64 27.32 7.76 -13.21
C PHE A 64 27.63 8.90 -12.24
N ASP A 65 28.81 9.50 -12.36
CA ASP A 65 29.31 10.50 -11.42
C ASP A 65 28.56 11.83 -11.55
N GLU A 66 27.99 12.14 -12.71
CA GLU A 66 27.10 13.30 -12.92
C GLU A 66 25.91 13.32 -11.94
N TYR A 67 25.48 12.16 -11.44
CA TYR A 67 24.34 12.04 -10.52
C TYR A 67 24.73 11.72 -9.08
N TRP A 68 25.81 10.96 -8.87
CA TRP A 68 26.15 10.40 -7.56
C TRP A 68 27.39 11.01 -6.91
N ALA A 69 28.28 11.66 -7.66
CA ALA A 69 29.44 12.32 -7.07
C ALA A 69 29.01 13.37 -6.04
N GLY A 70 29.80 13.55 -4.99
CA GLY A 70 29.48 14.45 -3.86
C GLY A 70 29.16 15.90 -4.24
N ASN A 71 29.61 16.36 -5.41
CA ASN A 71 29.40 17.69 -5.95
C ASN A 71 28.38 17.75 -7.12
N SER A 72 27.56 16.70 -7.29
CA SER A 72 26.53 16.67 -8.34
C SER A 72 25.42 17.69 -8.07
N ASP A 73 25.07 18.46 -9.10
CA ASP A 73 23.93 19.39 -9.11
C ASP A 73 22.61 18.72 -9.51
N ALA A 74 22.62 17.42 -9.83
CA ALA A 74 21.40 16.67 -10.14
C ALA A 74 20.48 16.60 -8.92
N GLU A 75 19.22 16.24 -9.14
CA GLU A 75 18.27 15.98 -8.05
C GLU A 75 18.08 14.48 -7.83
N LEU A 76 18.13 14.05 -6.57
CA LEU A 76 17.93 12.65 -6.18
C LEU A 76 16.73 12.53 -5.24
N TYR A 77 15.66 11.91 -5.73
CA TYR A 77 14.42 11.72 -4.99
C TYR A 77 14.17 10.25 -4.66
N HIS A 78 13.73 9.98 -3.43
CA HIS A 78 13.30 8.65 -3.00
C HIS A 78 11.82 8.65 -2.62
N PHE A 79 11.01 7.91 -3.36
CA PHE A 79 9.61 7.63 -3.00
C PHE A 79 9.54 6.35 -2.17
N ILE A 80 9.07 6.44 -0.93
CA ILE A 80 9.13 5.33 0.03
C ILE A 80 7.86 5.22 0.90
N GLY A 81 7.62 4.03 1.46
CA GLY A 81 6.64 3.85 2.52
C GLY A 81 7.13 4.40 3.87
N LYS A 82 6.18 4.77 4.74
CA LYS A 82 6.49 5.35 6.06
C LYS A 82 7.28 4.42 7.01
N ASP A 83 7.24 3.11 6.78
CA ASP A 83 7.91 2.09 7.58
C ASP A 83 9.43 2.06 7.39
N ILE A 84 9.94 2.61 6.29
CA ILE A 84 11.36 2.58 5.95
C ILE A 84 12.02 3.96 6.00
N ILE A 85 11.34 4.97 6.56
CA ILE A 85 11.85 6.34 6.74
C ILE A 85 13.15 6.35 7.54
N TYR A 86 13.23 5.59 8.65
CA TYR A 86 14.44 5.55 9.50
C TYR A 86 15.69 5.23 8.67
N PHE A 87 15.59 4.23 7.79
CA PHE A 87 16.69 3.81 6.95
C PHE A 87 17.08 4.88 5.93
N HIS A 88 16.10 5.54 5.31
CA HIS A 88 16.33 6.47 4.21
C HIS A 88 16.73 7.87 4.68
N ALA A 89 16.34 8.26 5.89
CA ALA A 89 16.58 9.60 6.42
C ALA A 89 17.78 9.66 7.39
N LEU A 90 18.20 8.53 7.98
CA LEU A 90 19.34 8.46 8.89
C LEU A 90 20.48 7.60 8.35
N PHE A 91 20.24 6.31 8.20
CA PHE A 91 21.29 5.34 7.86
C PHE A 91 21.88 5.57 6.47
N TRP A 92 21.02 5.74 5.47
CA TRP A 92 21.43 5.90 4.07
C TRP A 92 22.21 7.19 3.80
N PRO A 93 21.77 8.38 4.24
CA PRO A 93 22.54 9.60 4.06
C PRO A 93 23.89 9.56 4.79
N ALA A 94 23.96 8.92 5.97
CA ALA A 94 25.21 8.76 6.71
C ALA A 94 26.20 7.84 5.97
N MET A 95 25.72 6.75 5.37
CA MET A 95 26.56 5.89 4.53
C MET A 95 27.11 6.61 3.30
N LEU A 96 26.27 7.36 2.60
CA LEU A 96 26.67 8.14 1.42
C LEU A 96 27.73 9.18 1.79
N ASP A 97 27.48 9.93 2.86
CA ASP A 97 28.40 10.97 3.35
C ASP A 97 29.75 10.37 3.75
N GLY A 98 29.74 9.27 4.50
CA GLY A 98 30.96 8.54 4.89
C GLY A 98 31.74 7.91 3.72
N ALA A 99 31.07 7.68 2.58
CA ALA A 99 31.68 7.16 1.37
C ALA A 99 31.99 8.24 0.31
N GLY A 100 31.72 9.53 0.61
CA GLY A 100 32.01 10.64 -0.29
C GLY A 100 31.02 10.84 -1.45
N PHE A 101 29.82 10.27 -1.37
CA PHE A 101 28.75 10.44 -2.38
C PHE A 101 27.75 11.53 -1.97
N ARG A 102 26.98 12.05 -2.94
CA ARG A 102 25.92 13.03 -2.66
C ARG A 102 24.75 12.38 -1.93
N LYS A 103 24.05 13.18 -1.11
CA LYS A 103 22.87 12.77 -0.35
C LYS A 103 21.59 12.94 -1.17
N PRO A 104 20.48 12.26 -0.82
CA PRO A 104 19.18 12.50 -1.44
C PRO A 104 18.79 13.99 -1.33
N THR A 105 18.28 14.57 -2.41
CA THR A 105 17.73 15.92 -2.43
C THR A 105 16.48 16.00 -1.57
N THR A 106 15.58 15.02 -1.68
CA THR A 106 14.39 14.90 -0.83
C THR A 106 13.90 13.46 -0.76
N ILE A 107 13.23 13.13 0.34
CA ILE A 107 12.50 11.87 0.54
C ILE A 107 11.01 12.18 0.51
N HIS A 108 10.28 11.52 -0.39
CA HIS A 108 8.83 11.59 -0.49
C HIS A 108 8.22 10.33 0.13
N ALA A 109 7.76 10.44 1.36
CA ALA A 109 7.13 9.33 2.07
C ALA A 109 5.61 9.32 1.86
N HIS A 110 5.03 8.13 1.76
CA HIS A 110 3.57 7.94 1.74
C HIS A 110 3.12 6.96 2.84
N GLY A 111 1.85 7.04 3.23
CA GLY A 111 1.25 6.10 4.17
C GLY A 111 0.99 4.71 3.59
N PHE A 112 0.33 3.87 4.37
CA PHE A 112 -0.08 2.54 3.95
C PHE A 112 -1.38 2.59 3.13
N LEU A 113 -1.60 1.51 2.39
CA LEU A 113 -2.89 1.24 1.75
C LEU A 113 -3.81 0.45 2.70
N THR A 114 -5.02 0.95 2.91
CA THR A 114 -6.14 0.21 3.48
C THR A 114 -7.16 -0.14 2.40
N VAL A 115 -7.99 -1.13 2.66
CA VAL A 115 -9.11 -1.51 1.80
C VAL A 115 -10.37 -1.57 2.65
N ASP A 116 -11.40 -0.83 2.25
CA ASP A 116 -12.65 -0.63 2.98
C ASP A 116 -12.44 -0.26 4.47
N GLY A 117 -11.53 0.69 4.71
CA GLY A 117 -11.18 1.20 6.03
C GLY A 117 -10.37 0.25 6.91
N GLN A 118 -9.94 -0.90 6.39
CA GLN A 118 -9.22 -1.91 7.15
C GLN A 118 -7.85 -2.23 6.54
N LYS A 119 -6.92 -2.66 7.39
CA LYS A 119 -5.65 -3.24 6.92
C LYS A 119 -5.96 -4.41 5.99
N MET A 120 -5.24 -4.49 4.87
CA MET A 120 -5.37 -5.58 3.91
C MET A 120 -5.23 -6.94 4.60
N SER A 121 -6.16 -7.84 4.30
CA SER A 121 -6.21 -9.18 4.88
C SER A 121 -6.49 -10.24 3.83
N LYS A 122 -5.82 -11.38 3.96
CA LYS A 122 -6.03 -12.56 3.13
C LYS A 122 -7.44 -13.14 3.30
N SER A 123 -7.92 -13.25 4.55
CA SER A 123 -9.22 -13.87 4.84
C SER A 123 -10.40 -13.09 4.26
N ARG A 124 -10.30 -11.75 4.23
CA ARG A 124 -11.31 -10.88 3.62
C ARG A 124 -11.22 -10.82 2.09
N GLY A 125 -10.13 -11.29 1.48
CA GLY A 125 -9.86 -11.11 0.05
C GLY A 125 -9.37 -9.70 -0.31
N SER A 126 -9.05 -8.87 0.69
CA SER A 126 -8.59 -7.50 0.47
C SER A 126 -7.08 -7.38 0.31
N PHE A 127 -6.34 -8.47 0.50
CA PHE A 127 -4.95 -8.58 0.05
C PHE A 127 -4.92 -8.90 -1.45
N ILE A 128 -4.99 -7.86 -2.28
CA ILE A 128 -5.09 -7.99 -3.73
C ILE A 128 -3.70 -7.88 -4.34
N LYS A 129 -3.23 -8.93 -5.02
CA LYS A 129 -1.97 -8.86 -5.78
C LYS A 129 -2.18 -8.01 -7.03
N ALA A 130 -1.16 -7.27 -7.45
CA ALA A 130 -1.20 -6.48 -8.68
C ALA A 130 -1.57 -7.33 -9.92
N ARG A 131 -1.05 -8.57 -10.01
CA ARG A 131 -1.42 -9.47 -11.12
C ARG A 131 -2.91 -9.81 -11.11
N THR A 132 -3.44 -10.20 -9.95
CA THR A 132 -4.87 -10.50 -9.79
C THR A 132 -5.74 -9.29 -10.16
N TYR A 133 -5.34 -8.08 -9.76
CA TYR A 133 -6.04 -6.86 -10.21
C TYR A 133 -6.10 -6.77 -11.74
N LEU A 134 -4.95 -6.91 -12.42
CA LEU A 134 -4.83 -6.78 -13.88
C LEU A 134 -5.60 -7.87 -14.65
N ASP A 135 -5.85 -9.02 -14.04
CA ASP A 135 -6.65 -10.08 -14.66
C ASP A 135 -8.15 -9.72 -14.72
N HIS A 136 -8.59 -8.73 -13.96
CA HIS A 136 -10.00 -8.33 -13.85
C HIS A 136 -10.29 -6.88 -14.27
N LEU A 137 -9.37 -5.96 -13.98
CA LEU A 137 -9.59 -4.51 -14.08
C LEU A 137 -8.46 -3.81 -14.83
N ASP A 138 -8.82 -2.70 -15.47
CA ASP A 138 -7.86 -1.83 -16.13
C ASP A 138 -6.99 -1.10 -15.08
N PRO A 139 -5.65 -1.12 -15.19
CA PRO A 139 -4.78 -0.44 -14.24
C PRO A 139 -5.03 1.07 -14.12
N GLU A 140 -5.55 1.72 -15.17
CA GLU A 140 -5.79 3.16 -15.15
C GLU A 140 -6.88 3.56 -14.17
N TYR A 141 -7.81 2.66 -13.87
CA TYR A 141 -8.81 2.88 -12.83
C TYR A 141 -8.15 3.06 -11.45
N LEU A 142 -7.17 2.20 -11.11
CA LEU A 142 -6.44 2.28 -9.85
C LEU A 142 -5.51 3.50 -9.81
N ARG A 143 -4.82 3.78 -10.92
CA ARG A 143 -3.98 4.98 -11.05
C ARG A 143 -4.78 6.25 -10.79
N TYR A 144 -5.95 6.38 -11.42
CA TYR A 144 -6.83 7.52 -11.20
C TYR A 144 -7.30 7.62 -9.76
N TYR A 145 -7.79 6.50 -9.20
CA TYR A 145 -8.32 6.50 -7.85
C TYR A 145 -7.26 6.89 -6.81
N PHE A 146 -6.04 6.40 -6.95
CA PHE A 146 -4.93 6.81 -6.09
C PHE A 146 -4.54 8.27 -6.30
N ALA A 147 -4.42 8.75 -7.54
CA ALA A 147 -4.11 10.15 -7.81
C ALA A 147 -5.18 11.09 -7.22
N ALA A 148 -6.46 10.71 -7.26
CA ALA A 148 -7.56 11.48 -6.69
C ALA A 148 -7.50 11.58 -5.15
N LYS A 149 -6.73 10.73 -4.48
CA LYS A 149 -6.59 10.69 -3.00
C LYS A 149 -5.20 11.09 -2.49
N LEU A 150 -4.17 11.01 -3.33
CA LEU A 150 -2.80 11.33 -2.95
C LEU A 150 -2.62 12.83 -2.68
N GLY A 151 -1.87 13.14 -1.62
CA GLY A 151 -1.38 14.48 -1.30
C GLY A 151 0.11 14.44 -0.97
N SER A 152 0.67 15.57 -0.55
CA SER A 152 2.09 15.66 -0.21
C SER A 152 2.48 15.11 1.18
N GLY A 153 1.48 14.76 2.01
CA GLY A 153 1.65 14.24 3.38
C GLY A 153 1.84 12.72 3.45
N VAL A 154 2.07 12.21 4.67
CA VAL A 154 2.29 10.78 4.95
C VAL A 154 1.00 10.11 5.44
N ASP A 155 -0.08 10.37 4.73
CA ASP A 155 -1.41 9.85 5.06
C ASP A 155 -1.63 8.43 4.50
N ASP A 156 -2.35 7.61 5.26
CA ASP A 156 -2.83 6.32 4.76
C ASP A 156 -3.94 6.55 3.72
N ILE A 157 -3.92 5.75 2.65
CA ILE A 157 -4.88 5.84 1.55
C ILE A 157 -5.84 4.68 1.67
N ASP A 158 -7.14 4.98 1.67
CA ASP A 158 -8.16 3.95 1.66
C ASP A 158 -8.69 3.67 0.25
N LEU A 159 -8.56 2.42 -0.18
CA LEU A 159 -9.26 1.87 -1.33
C LEU A 159 -10.62 1.33 -0.89
N ASN A 160 -11.62 2.20 -0.87
CA ASN A 160 -12.99 1.77 -0.67
C ASN A 160 -13.54 1.29 -2.03
N LEU A 161 -13.93 0.02 -2.13
CA LEU A 161 -14.26 -0.59 -3.42
C LEU A 161 -15.54 -0.04 -4.04
N GLU A 162 -16.49 0.43 -3.23
CA GLU A 162 -17.72 1.06 -3.71
C GLU A 162 -17.44 2.47 -4.26
N ASP A 163 -16.76 3.32 -3.48
CA ASP A 163 -16.30 4.65 -3.90
C ASP A 163 -15.38 4.55 -5.12
N PHE A 164 -14.53 3.52 -5.20
CA PHE A 164 -13.70 3.24 -6.38
C PHE A 164 -14.54 3.10 -7.64
N VAL A 165 -15.56 2.24 -7.63
CA VAL A 165 -16.46 2.04 -8.77
C VAL A 165 -17.19 3.34 -9.10
N GLN A 166 -17.75 4.02 -8.10
CA GLN A 166 -18.54 5.24 -8.31
C GLN A 166 -17.68 6.35 -8.91
N ARG A 167 -16.51 6.61 -8.34
CA ARG A 167 -15.60 7.69 -8.74
C ARG A 167 -15.05 7.48 -10.15
N VAL A 168 -14.54 6.27 -10.46
CA VAL A 168 -14.03 5.96 -11.82
C VAL A 168 -15.14 6.12 -12.86
N ASN A 169 -16.33 5.58 -12.57
CA ASN A 169 -17.46 5.63 -13.50
C ASN A 169 -18.04 7.04 -13.68
N SER A 170 -18.09 7.83 -12.62
CA SER A 170 -18.58 9.21 -12.66
C SER A 170 -17.59 10.10 -13.39
N ASP A 171 -16.34 10.13 -12.93
CA ASP A 171 -15.39 11.13 -13.37
C ASP A 171 -14.82 10.80 -14.75
N LEU A 172 -14.31 9.59 -14.95
CA LEU A 172 -13.63 9.26 -16.21
C LEU A 172 -14.64 8.99 -17.32
N VAL A 173 -15.60 8.09 -17.08
CA VAL A 173 -16.58 7.71 -18.10
C VAL A 173 -17.68 8.75 -18.23
N GLY A 174 -18.22 9.23 -17.10
CA GLY A 174 -19.37 10.12 -17.05
C GLY A 174 -19.06 11.59 -17.34
N LYS A 175 -17.83 12.07 -17.08
CA LYS A 175 -17.42 13.45 -17.38
C LYS A 175 -16.43 13.54 -18.52
N VAL A 176 -15.23 12.98 -18.38
CA VAL A 176 -14.12 13.22 -19.32
C VAL A 176 -14.37 12.58 -20.68
N VAL A 177 -14.53 11.25 -20.73
CA VAL A 177 -14.76 10.51 -21.99
C VAL A 177 -16.12 10.85 -22.60
N ASN A 178 -17.09 11.24 -21.76
CA ASN A 178 -18.41 11.66 -22.21
C ASN A 178 -18.35 12.85 -23.19
N ILE A 179 -17.48 13.84 -22.92
CA ILE A 179 -17.28 15.02 -23.79
C ILE A 179 -16.96 14.58 -25.23
N ALA A 180 -15.90 13.77 -25.40
CA ALA A 180 -15.51 13.27 -26.72
C ALA A 180 -16.61 12.45 -27.38
N SER A 181 -17.26 11.55 -26.63
CA SER A 181 -18.27 10.65 -27.18
C SER A 181 -19.54 11.38 -27.67
N ARG A 182 -19.93 12.48 -27.02
CA ARG A 182 -21.10 13.30 -27.41
C ARG A 182 -20.84 14.19 -28.62
N CYS A 183 -19.60 14.62 -28.82
CA CYS A 183 -19.23 15.52 -29.92
C CYS A 183 -18.75 14.76 -31.17
N ALA A 184 -17.93 13.73 -31.01
CA ALA A 184 -17.23 13.09 -32.12
C ALA A 184 -18.16 12.44 -33.15
N GLY A 185 -19.33 11.94 -32.70
CA GLY A 185 -20.32 11.34 -33.58
C GLY A 185 -20.90 12.33 -34.60
N PHE A 186 -21.12 13.59 -34.22
CA PHE A 186 -21.58 14.63 -35.13
C PHE A 186 -20.48 15.02 -36.12
N VAL A 187 -19.26 15.25 -35.62
CA VAL A 187 -18.08 15.59 -36.44
C VAL A 187 -17.80 14.54 -37.50
N SER A 188 -17.74 13.26 -37.10
CA SER A 188 -17.47 12.17 -38.04
C SER A 188 -18.57 12.00 -39.09
N LYS A 189 -19.86 12.11 -38.71
CA LYS A 189 -20.98 11.78 -39.60
C LYS A 189 -21.41 12.92 -40.51
N ARG A 190 -21.28 14.17 -40.06
CA ARG A 190 -21.80 15.35 -40.78
C ARG A 190 -20.72 16.22 -41.40
N PHE A 191 -19.51 16.19 -40.84
CA PHE A 191 -18.44 17.12 -41.22
C PHE A 191 -17.18 16.37 -41.70
N GLY A 192 -17.33 15.09 -42.09
CA GLY A 192 -16.22 14.29 -42.64
C GLY A 192 -15.05 14.11 -41.68
N GLY A 193 -15.27 14.19 -40.36
CA GLY A 193 -14.20 14.14 -39.37
C GLY A 193 -13.40 15.44 -39.22
N ARG A 194 -13.82 16.54 -39.86
CA ARG A 194 -13.10 17.82 -39.81
C ARG A 194 -13.66 18.75 -38.73
N LEU A 195 -12.78 19.25 -37.87
CA LEU A 195 -13.10 20.27 -36.87
C LEU A 195 -13.25 21.66 -37.53
N SER A 196 -13.94 22.57 -36.85
CA SER A 196 -14.11 23.95 -37.28
C SER A 196 -12.78 24.68 -37.46
N ALA A 197 -12.74 25.66 -38.36
CA ALA A 197 -11.56 26.48 -38.63
C ALA A 197 -11.24 27.49 -37.51
N GLU A 198 -12.21 27.76 -36.63
CA GLU A 198 -12.09 28.73 -35.53
C GLU A 198 -12.70 28.16 -34.23
N LEU A 199 -12.30 28.71 -33.08
CA LEU A 199 -12.94 28.43 -31.80
C LEU A 199 -14.19 29.30 -31.67
N SER A 200 -15.35 28.69 -31.42
CA SER A 200 -16.60 29.42 -31.18
C SER A 200 -16.63 30.14 -29.83
N GLU A 201 -15.89 29.64 -28.84
CA GLU A 201 -15.80 30.22 -27.50
C GLU A 201 -14.33 30.32 -27.04
N PRO A 202 -13.53 31.23 -27.64
CA PRO A 202 -12.09 31.32 -27.37
C PRO A 202 -11.78 31.63 -25.90
N GLU A 203 -12.63 32.41 -25.23
CA GLU A 203 -12.47 32.71 -23.80
C GLU A 203 -12.62 31.46 -22.91
N LEU A 204 -13.55 30.56 -23.26
CA LEU A 204 -13.72 29.30 -22.53
C LEU A 204 -12.50 28.39 -22.74
N PHE A 205 -11.95 28.33 -23.95
CA PHE A 205 -10.72 27.57 -24.21
C PHE A 205 -9.55 28.14 -23.41
N GLN A 206 -9.40 29.47 -23.39
CA GLN A 206 -8.34 30.14 -22.65
C GLN A 206 -8.41 29.83 -21.15
N GLN A 207 -9.61 29.76 -20.55
CA GLN A 207 -9.76 29.33 -19.15
C GLN A 207 -9.20 27.92 -18.87
N PHE A 208 -9.27 27.00 -19.84
CA PHE A 208 -8.71 25.66 -19.69
C PHE A 208 -7.18 25.68 -19.85
N ALA A 209 -6.67 26.49 -20.78
CA ALA A 209 -5.25 26.68 -20.99
C ALA A 209 -4.57 27.37 -19.79
N ASP A 210 -5.21 28.39 -19.19
CA ASP A 210 -4.68 29.15 -18.06
C ASP A 210 -4.54 28.31 -16.78
N ALA A 211 -5.29 27.21 -16.65
CA ALA A 211 -5.15 26.28 -15.53
C ALA A 211 -3.84 25.46 -15.57
N SER A 212 -3.11 25.51 -16.69
CA SER A 212 -1.91 24.70 -16.94
C SER A 212 -0.85 24.86 -15.84
N GLU A 213 -0.52 26.09 -15.45
CA GLU A 213 0.52 26.35 -14.46
C GLU A 213 0.10 25.86 -13.05
N SER A 214 -1.15 26.08 -12.66
CA SER A 214 -1.70 25.63 -11.37
C SER A 214 -1.67 24.11 -11.26
N ILE A 215 -2.15 23.41 -12.31
CA ILE A 215 -2.19 21.94 -12.34
C ILE A 215 -0.75 21.38 -12.35
N ALA A 216 0.17 21.99 -13.10
CA ALA A 216 1.59 21.59 -13.10
C ALA A 216 2.20 21.72 -11.70
N GLU A 217 1.94 22.84 -11.02
CA GLU A 217 2.42 23.08 -9.65
C GLU A 217 1.86 22.05 -8.67
N HIS A 218 0.59 21.65 -8.82
CA HIS A 218 -0.01 20.59 -8.03
C HIS A 218 0.68 19.23 -8.25
N TYR A 219 1.02 18.88 -9.49
CA TYR A 219 1.82 17.67 -9.76
C TYR A 219 3.22 17.75 -9.14
N GLU A 220 3.93 18.87 -9.36
CA GLU A 220 5.29 19.08 -8.86
C GLU A 220 5.37 18.99 -7.33
N LYS A 221 4.37 19.56 -6.65
CA LYS A 221 4.24 19.50 -5.18
C LYS A 221 3.70 18.17 -4.66
N ARG A 222 3.36 17.22 -5.54
CA ARG A 222 2.73 15.93 -5.23
C ARG A 222 1.32 16.06 -4.62
N GLU A 223 0.66 17.20 -4.84
CA GLU A 223 -0.73 17.46 -4.47
C GLU A 223 -1.68 16.89 -5.54
N PHE A 224 -1.56 15.60 -5.86
CA PHE A 224 -2.26 14.96 -6.97
C PHE A 224 -3.79 15.06 -6.86
N SER A 225 -4.34 14.96 -5.64
CA SER A 225 -5.77 15.13 -5.39
C SER A 225 -6.27 16.54 -5.72
N ARG A 226 -5.42 17.57 -5.59
CA ARG A 226 -5.74 18.95 -6.01
C ARG A 226 -5.71 19.07 -7.53
N ALA A 227 -4.68 18.52 -8.19
CA ALA A 227 -4.61 18.46 -9.65
C ALA A 227 -5.86 17.78 -10.24
N VAL A 228 -6.23 16.60 -9.72
CA VAL A 228 -7.43 15.88 -10.16
C VAL A 228 -8.70 16.70 -9.93
N ARG A 229 -8.84 17.36 -8.78
CA ARG A 229 -10.02 18.19 -8.48
C ARG A 229 -10.15 19.36 -9.46
N GLU A 230 -9.06 20.04 -9.77
CA GLU A 230 -9.04 21.15 -10.73
C GLU A 230 -9.38 20.67 -12.14
N ILE A 231 -8.77 19.57 -12.59
CA ILE A 231 -9.09 18.94 -13.88
C ILE A 231 -10.57 18.54 -13.97
N MET A 232 -11.14 17.95 -12.91
CA MET A 232 -12.55 17.55 -12.92
C MET A 232 -13.50 18.75 -12.89
N ALA A 233 -13.12 19.86 -12.26
CA ALA A 233 -13.88 21.11 -12.34
C ALA A 233 -13.88 21.68 -13.78
N LEU A 234 -12.78 21.57 -14.51
CA LEU A 234 -12.74 21.88 -15.94
C LEU A 234 -13.62 20.91 -16.75
N ALA A 235 -13.60 19.62 -16.45
CA ALA A 235 -14.48 18.64 -17.11
C ALA A 235 -15.97 18.94 -16.87
N ASP A 236 -16.33 19.43 -15.68
CA ASP A 236 -17.69 19.90 -15.39
C ASP A 236 -18.07 21.11 -16.24
N LYS A 237 -17.18 22.11 -16.38
CA LYS A 237 -17.39 23.26 -17.28
C LYS A 237 -17.58 22.84 -18.74
N ALA A 238 -16.79 21.88 -19.23
CA ALA A 238 -16.92 21.36 -20.59
C ALA A 238 -18.27 20.67 -20.83
N ASN A 239 -18.74 19.86 -19.86
CA ASN A 239 -20.05 19.24 -19.96
C ASN A 239 -21.17 20.29 -19.87
N GLN A 240 -21.05 21.28 -18.98
CA GLN A 240 -22.00 22.41 -18.89
C GLN A 240 -22.12 23.15 -20.23
N TYR A 241 -21.00 23.48 -20.88
CA TYR A 241 -21.00 24.10 -22.20
C TYR A 241 -21.77 23.25 -23.23
N ILE A 242 -21.50 21.95 -23.31
CA ILE A 242 -22.21 21.04 -24.23
C ILE A 242 -23.70 20.98 -23.89
N ASP A 243 -24.05 21.00 -22.61
CA ASP A 243 -25.43 20.94 -22.14
C ASP A 243 -26.22 22.21 -22.42
N GLU A 244 -25.59 23.38 -22.33
CA GLU A 244 -26.18 24.67 -22.68
C GLU A 244 -26.37 24.82 -24.19
N LYS A 245 -25.39 24.38 -24.99
CA LYS A 245 -25.45 24.49 -26.46
C LYS A 245 -26.31 23.43 -27.13
N GLN A 246 -26.60 22.32 -26.44
CA GLN A 246 -27.53 21.27 -26.89
C GLN A 246 -27.31 20.78 -28.34
N PRO A 247 -26.13 20.25 -28.71
CA PRO A 247 -25.85 19.83 -30.08
C PRO A 247 -26.85 18.79 -30.64
N TRP A 248 -27.50 17.99 -29.79
CA TRP A 248 -28.55 17.06 -30.23
C TRP A 248 -29.87 17.72 -30.63
N VAL A 249 -30.12 18.96 -30.17
CA VAL A 249 -31.22 19.79 -30.64
C VAL A 249 -30.81 20.50 -31.93
N VAL A 250 -29.66 21.17 -31.91
CA VAL A 250 -29.10 21.88 -33.09
C VAL A 250 -28.99 20.94 -34.30
N ALA A 251 -28.61 19.68 -34.09
CA ALA A 251 -28.53 18.70 -35.17
C ALA A 251 -29.86 18.36 -35.86
N LYS A 252 -31.00 18.73 -35.29
CA LYS A 252 -32.32 18.49 -35.90
C LYS A 252 -32.85 19.71 -36.67
N GLU A 253 -32.17 20.85 -36.58
CA GLU A 253 -32.57 22.10 -37.21
C GLU A 253 -31.78 22.31 -38.51
N GLU A 254 -32.50 22.60 -39.60
CA GLU A 254 -31.91 22.85 -40.92
C GLU A 254 -31.25 24.23 -40.97
N GLY A 255 -30.06 24.33 -41.57
CA GLY A 255 -29.32 25.60 -41.69
C GLY A 255 -28.42 25.95 -40.50
N ARG A 256 -28.33 25.08 -39.48
CA ARG A 256 -27.46 25.25 -38.30
C ARG A 256 -26.25 24.30 -38.30
N GLU A 257 -25.84 23.82 -39.48
CA GLU A 257 -24.77 22.85 -39.63
C GLU A 257 -23.42 23.40 -39.13
N GLN A 258 -23.09 24.66 -39.44
CA GLN A 258 -21.85 25.28 -38.99
C GLN A 258 -21.82 25.40 -37.46
N GLU A 259 -22.92 25.83 -36.85
CA GLU A 259 -23.02 25.94 -35.40
C GLU A 259 -22.85 24.58 -34.71
N LEU A 260 -23.44 23.52 -35.27
CA LEU A 260 -23.25 22.17 -34.75
C LEU A 260 -21.78 21.73 -34.83
N GLN A 261 -21.09 22.03 -35.94
CA GLN A 261 -19.67 21.76 -36.10
C GLN A 261 -18.86 22.51 -35.05
N ASP A 262 -19.16 23.79 -34.85
CA ASP A 262 -18.47 24.68 -33.93
C ASP A 262 -18.61 24.24 -32.47
N ILE A 263 -19.83 23.87 -32.06
CA ILE A 263 -20.09 23.34 -30.70
C ILE A 263 -19.31 22.05 -30.46
N CYS A 264 -19.36 21.13 -31.43
CA CYS A 264 -18.71 19.84 -31.27
C CYS A 264 -17.18 19.96 -31.35
N SER A 265 -16.66 20.86 -32.19
CA SER A 265 -15.22 21.13 -32.31
C SER A 265 -14.67 21.78 -31.06
N MET A 266 -15.42 22.69 -30.44
CA MET A 266 -15.09 23.26 -29.14
C MET A 266 -15.04 22.16 -28.07
N GLY A 267 -16.05 21.30 -27.98
CA GLY A 267 -16.07 20.18 -27.04
C GLY A 267 -14.86 19.24 -27.19
N ILE A 268 -14.46 18.92 -28.43
CA ILE A 268 -13.27 18.09 -28.70
C ILE A 268 -11.97 18.79 -28.27
N ASN A 269 -11.86 20.11 -28.50
CA ASN A 269 -10.72 20.89 -28.02
C ASN A 269 -10.62 20.89 -26.49
N LEU A 270 -11.74 21.10 -25.78
CA LEU A 270 -11.77 21.02 -24.31
C LEU A 270 -11.38 19.62 -23.81
N PHE A 271 -11.88 18.56 -24.44
CA PHE A 271 -11.47 17.18 -24.14
C PHE A 271 -9.97 16.97 -24.33
N ARG A 272 -9.38 17.49 -25.41
CA ARG A 272 -7.94 17.40 -25.66
C ARG A 272 -7.13 18.02 -24.54
N VAL A 273 -7.50 19.21 -24.06
CA VAL A 273 -6.80 19.87 -22.94
C VAL A 273 -6.88 19.03 -21.67
N LEU A 274 -8.05 18.47 -21.34
CA LEU A 274 -8.19 17.57 -20.19
C LEU A 274 -7.29 16.33 -20.31
N MET A 275 -7.15 15.77 -21.52
CA MET A 275 -6.28 14.62 -21.76
C MET A 275 -4.79 14.95 -21.65
N VAL A 276 -4.36 16.18 -21.99
CA VAL A 276 -2.99 16.65 -21.71
C VAL A 276 -2.73 16.58 -20.21
N TYR A 277 -3.62 17.14 -19.40
CA TYR A 277 -3.47 17.18 -17.94
C TYR A 277 -3.60 15.80 -17.29
N LEU A 278 -4.44 14.92 -17.82
CA LEU A 278 -4.63 13.57 -17.28
C LEU A 278 -3.57 12.57 -17.74
N ARG A 279 -2.75 12.88 -18.75
CA ARG A 279 -1.74 11.97 -19.31
C ARG A 279 -0.78 11.35 -18.27
N PRO A 280 -0.29 12.07 -17.24
CA PRO A 280 0.53 11.45 -16.19
C PRO A 280 -0.21 10.38 -15.38
N ILE A 281 -1.53 10.47 -15.29
CA ILE A 281 -2.39 9.55 -14.54
C ILE A 281 -2.93 8.44 -15.44
N LEU A 282 -3.34 8.78 -16.67
CA LEU A 282 -4.05 7.93 -17.64
C LEU A 282 -3.26 7.82 -18.97
N PRO A 283 -2.04 7.24 -18.99
CA PRO A 283 -1.24 7.14 -20.21
C PRO A 283 -1.90 6.36 -21.36
N GLY A 284 -2.54 5.22 -21.10
CA GLY A 284 -3.21 4.40 -22.14
C GLY A 284 -4.48 5.05 -22.69
N THR A 285 -5.26 5.73 -21.86
CA THR A 285 -6.39 6.55 -22.32
C THR A 285 -5.87 7.74 -23.13
N ALA A 286 -4.75 8.37 -22.73
CA ALA A 286 -4.11 9.45 -23.50
C ALA A 286 -3.64 8.96 -24.88
N GLU A 287 -2.99 7.81 -24.97
CA GLU A 287 -2.62 7.20 -26.27
C GLU A 287 -3.85 6.92 -27.16
N SER A 288 -4.93 6.43 -26.56
CA SER A 288 -6.19 6.22 -27.29
C SER A 288 -6.83 7.53 -27.74
N ALA A 289 -6.72 8.58 -26.94
CA ALA A 289 -7.16 9.93 -27.28
C ALA A 289 -6.28 10.56 -28.37
N GLU A 290 -4.95 10.38 -28.33
CA GLU A 290 -3.99 10.80 -29.36
C GLU A 290 -4.34 10.18 -30.72
N ALA A 291 -4.63 8.86 -30.73
CA ALA A 291 -5.08 8.16 -31.93
C ALA A 291 -6.43 8.66 -32.44
N PHE A 292 -7.39 8.93 -31.55
CA PHE A 292 -8.70 9.50 -31.91
C PHE A 292 -8.56 10.92 -32.50
N LEU A 293 -7.81 11.78 -31.81
CA LEU A 293 -7.58 13.16 -32.20
C LEU A 293 -6.65 13.29 -33.41
N ASN A 294 -5.98 12.20 -33.82
CA ASN A 294 -5.04 12.17 -34.95
C ASN A 294 -3.87 13.14 -34.74
N VAL A 295 -3.24 13.06 -33.56
CA VAL A 295 -2.12 13.93 -33.15
C VAL A 295 -0.92 13.10 -32.71
N SER A 296 0.24 13.76 -32.65
CA SER A 296 1.43 13.20 -31.97
C SER A 296 1.20 13.09 -30.47
N PRO A 297 2.04 12.34 -29.73
CA PRO A 297 1.90 12.20 -28.29
C PRO A 297 1.76 13.54 -27.57
N LEU A 298 0.72 13.68 -26.76
CA LEU A 298 0.35 14.94 -26.11
C LEU A 298 1.46 15.38 -25.16
N GLN A 299 1.86 16.64 -25.29
CA GLN A 299 2.83 17.32 -24.43
C GLN A 299 2.16 18.42 -23.61
N TRP A 300 2.83 18.89 -22.55
CA TRP A 300 2.22 19.86 -21.63
C TRP A 300 1.83 21.17 -22.33
N GLN A 301 2.71 21.67 -23.21
CA GLN A 301 2.46 22.91 -23.97
C GLN A 301 1.29 22.81 -24.96
N ASP A 302 0.83 21.60 -25.29
CA ASP A 302 -0.30 21.41 -26.20
C ASP A 302 -1.62 21.91 -25.61
N ALA A 303 -1.72 22.03 -24.29
CA ALA A 303 -2.91 22.53 -23.60
C ALA A 303 -3.35 23.93 -24.07
N GLY A 304 -2.41 24.76 -24.55
CA GLY A 304 -2.69 26.11 -25.08
C GLY A 304 -2.91 26.19 -26.59
N VAL A 305 -2.83 25.07 -27.32
CA VAL A 305 -2.87 25.06 -28.80
C VAL A 305 -4.12 24.33 -29.29
N PRO A 306 -5.14 25.01 -29.83
CA PRO A 306 -6.35 24.34 -30.32
C PRO A 306 -6.11 23.59 -31.64
N LEU A 307 -6.92 22.56 -31.89
CA LEU A 307 -7.05 21.90 -33.18
C LEU A 307 -8.11 22.62 -34.01
N LEU A 308 -7.69 23.24 -35.10
CA LEU A 308 -8.50 24.04 -36.03
C LEU A 308 -8.35 23.49 -37.44
N ASP A 309 -9.46 23.41 -38.19
CA ASP A 309 -9.51 22.80 -39.54
C ASP A 309 -8.79 21.43 -39.61
N HIS A 310 -8.91 20.67 -38.51
CA HIS A 310 -8.14 19.46 -38.27
C HIS A 310 -9.00 18.21 -38.41
N GLU A 311 -8.45 17.16 -39.00
CA GLU A 311 -9.17 15.89 -39.20
C GLU A 311 -8.93 14.92 -38.02
N ILE A 312 -10.02 14.52 -37.37
CA ILE A 312 -10.04 13.49 -36.33
C ILE A 312 -10.38 12.12 -36.92
N ASN A 313 -9.90 11.07 -36.27
CA ASN A 313 -10.26 9.70 -36.60
C ASN A 313 -11.63 9.32 -36.02
N LYS A 314 -12.20 8.21 -36.50
CA LYS A 314 -13.45 7.66 -35.97
C LYS A 314 -13.31 7.32 -34.49
N PHE A 315 -14.18 7.92 -33.67
CA PHE A 315 -14.22 7.67 -32.24
C PHE A 315 -14.49 6.20 -31.91
N LYS A 316 -13.72 5.68 -30.95
CA LYS A 316 -13.92 4.39 -30.28
C LYS A 316 -14.06 4.66 -28.79
N ALA A 317 -14.80 3.82 -28.08
CA ALA A 317 -14.92 3.96 -26.63
C ALA A 317 -13.53 3.90 -25.99
N LEU A 318 -13.13 5.01 -25.36
CA LEU A 318 -11.80 5.16 -24.74
C LEU A 318 -11.72 4.46 -23.39
N MET A 319 -12.85 4.34 -22.71
CA MET A 319 -12.94 3.72 -21.40
C MET A 319 -14.34 3.10 -21.22
N THR A 320 -14.40 2.00 -20.50
CA THR A 320 -15.67 1.33 -20.15
C THR A 320 -16.00 1.53 -18.69
N ARG A 321 -17.29 1.51 -18.34
CA ARG A 321 -17.69 1.52 -16.94
C ARG A 321 -17.14 0.29 -16.21
N VAL A 322 -16.65 0.49 -14.99
CA VAL A 322 -16.28 -0.57 -14.06
C VAL A 322 -17.55 -1.34 -13.70
N ASP A 323 -17.57 -2.63 -14.01
CA ASP A 323 -18.62 -3.56 -13.63
C ASP A 323 -18.38 -4.05 -12.19
N PRO A 324 -19.31 -3.84 -11.25
CA PRO A 324 -19.22 -4.37 -9.88
C PRO A 324 -18.95 -5.87 -9.83
N LYS A 325 -19.39 -6.66 -10.83
CA LYS A 325 -19.10 -8.10 -10.90
C LYS A 325 -17.62 -8.39 -11.07
N LYS A 326 -16.87 -7.52 -11.77
CA LYS A 326 -15.41 -7.65 -11.92
C LYS A 326 -14.69 -7.37 -10.60
N ILE A 327 -15.23 -6.48 -9.76
CA ILE A 327 -14.73 -6.26 -8.40
C ILE A 327 -14.91 -7.53 -7.56
N GLN A 328 -16.12 -8.11 -7.58
CA GLN A 328 -16.42 -9.34 -6.85
C GLN A 328 -15.50 -10.48 -7.29
N ALA A 329 -15.36 -10.70 -8.61
CA ALA A 329 -14.46 -11.71 -9.16
C ALA A 329 -13.00 -11.50 -8.72
N MET A 330 -12.52 -10.26 -8.70
CA MET A 330 -11.16 -9.93 -8.22
C MET A 330 -10.98 -10.25 -6.73
N VAL A 331 -11.96 -9.91 -5.89
CA VAL A 331 -11.91 -10.19 -4.45
C VAL A 331 -11.95 -11.70 -4.20
N GLU A 332 -12.79 -12.43 -4.94
CA GLU A 332 -12.87 -13.90 -4.87
C GLU A 332 -11.55 -14.55 -5.31
N ALA A 333 -11.01 -14.17 -6.47
CA ALA A 333 -9.71 -14.66 -6.95
C ALA A 333 -8.57 -14.37 -5.96
N SER A 334 -8.62 -13.22 -5.27
CA SER A 334 -7.64 -12.86 -4.24
C SER A 334 -7.72 -13.76 -2.99
N ARG A 335 -8.90 -14.34 -2.70
CA ARG A 335 -9.06 -15.36 -1.65
C ARG A 335 -8.49 -16.71 -2.10
N GLU A 336 -8.78 -17.13 -3.32
CA GLU A 336 -8.40 -18.45 -3.86
C GLU A 336 -6.90 -18.59 -4.14
N ASP A 337 -6.28 -17.61 -4.77
CA ASP A 337 -4.84 -17.58 -5.11
C ASP A 337 -3.94 -17.67 -3.87
N MET A 338 -4.50 -17.45 -2.68
CA MET A 338 -3.80 -17.53 -1.41
C MET A 338 -4.16 -18.78 -0.58
N GLN A 339 -5.23 -19.50 -0.92
CA GLN A 339 -5.51 -20.86 -0.40
C GLN A 339 -4.78 -21.93 -1.23
N ALA A 340 -4.58 -21.69 -2.52
CA ALA A 340 -3.86 -22.58 -3.42
C ALA A 340 -2.32 -22.41 -3.30
N LYS A 341 -1.73 -22.81 -2.15
CA LYS A 341 -0.32 -23.28 -2.01
C LYS A 341 0.03 -23.62 -0.54
N PRO A 342 0.16 -24.91 -0.17
CA PRO A 342 1.09 -25.33 0.86
C PRO A 342 2.39 -25.75 0.17
N GLN A 343 3.26 -24.79 -0.13
CA GLN A 343 4.65 -25.11 -0.49
C GLN A 343 5.48 -25.14 0.79
N LYS A 344 5.97 -26.35 1.14
CA LYS A 344 6.92 -26.60 2.22
C LYS A 344 8.07 -25.61 2.15
N SER A 345 8.06 -24.62 3.04
CA SER A 345 9.25 -23.82 3.37
C SER A 345 9.50 -23.97 4.86
N THR A 346 10.74 -24.34 5.15
CA THR A 346 11.32 -24.59 6.47
C THR A 346 11.24 -23.32 7.33
N PRO A 347 10.86 -23.38 8.61
CA PRO A 347 10.65 -22.18 9.41
C PRO A 347 11.99 -21.65 9.95
N THR A 348 12.53 -20.60 9.33
CA THR A 348 13.45 -19.67 10.00
C THR A 348 12.63 -18.70 10.85
N LYS A 349 12.70 -18.87 12.16
CA LYS A 349 12.06 -18.01 13.17
C LYS A 349 12.61 -16.58 13.08
N LYS A 350 11.76 -15.63 12.69
CA LYS A 350 11.78 -14.26 13.22
C LYS A 350 10.65 -14.14 14.23
N LYS A 351 10.98 -13.84 15.49
CA LYS A 351 10.02 -13.43 16.51
C LYS A 351 9.70 -11.96 16.28
N GLN A 352 8.53 -11.72 15.71
CA GLN A 352 7.69 -10.57 16.00
C GLN A 352 6.37 -11.16 16.49
N ASP A 353 5.76 -10.58 17.52
CA ASP A 353 4.45 -10.97 18.03
C ASP A 353 3.38 -10.73 16.95
N THR A 354 3.30 -11.67 16.01
CA THR A 354 2.13 -11.87 15.18
C THR A 354 1.15 -12.66 16.03
N ALA A 355 -0.06 -12.13 16.21
CA ALA A 355 -1.18 -12.91 16.72
C ALA A 355 -1.21 -14.25 15.98
N ALA A 356 -1.27 -15.35 16.73
CA ALA A 356 -1.34 -16.69 16.17
C ALA A 356 -2.51 -16.78 15.17
N ASP A 357 -2.40 -17.70 14.21
CA ASP A 357 -3.47 -17.96 13.25
C ASP A 357 -4.81 -18.15 13.99
N THR A 358 -5.88 -17.55 13.47
CA THR A 358 -7.23 -17.75 14.02
C THR A 358 -7.59 -19.22 13.91
N ILE A 359 -7.87 -19.83 15.05
CA ILE A 359 -8.38 -21.19 15.16
C ILE A 359 -9.91 -21.15 15.21
N GLU A 360 -10.56 -22.22 14.75
CA GLU A 360 -12.02 -22.36 14.89
C GLU A 360 -12.37 -22.65 16.36
N PHE A 361 -13.62 -22.40 16.75
CA PHE A 361 -14.07 -22.68 18.12
C PHE A 361 -13.84 -24.15 18.50
N ASP A 362 -13.99 -25.08 17.55
CA ASP A 362 -13.75 -26.50 17.77
C ASP A 362 -12.29 -26.81 18.15
N ASP A 363 -11.33 -26.00 17.71
CA ASP A 363 -9.93 -26.15 18.11
C ASP A 363 -9.70 -25.65 19.54
N PHE A 364 -10.39 -24.59 19.96
CA PHE A 364 -10.39 -24.16 21.36
C PHE A 364 -11.11 -25.18 22.26
N ALA A 365 -12.25 -25.72 21.82
CA ALA A 365 -13.03 -26.73 22.55
C ALA A 365 -12.25 -28.05 22.77
N LYS A 366 -11.27 -28.35 21.91
CA LYS A 366 -10.33 -29.47 22.10
C LYS A 366 -9.39 -29.29 23.28
N VAL A 367 -9.18 -28.07 23.79
CA VAL A 367 -8.28 -27.80 24.92
C VAL A 367 -9.06 -27.89 26.24
N ASP A 368 -8.67 -28.80 27.13
CA ASP A 368 -9.29 -28.93 28.47
C ASP A 368 -8.59 -27.99 29.44
N LEU A 369 -9.09 -26.76 29.55
CA LEU A 369 -8.61 -25.78 30.52
C LEU A 369 -9.37 -25.92 31.85
N ARG A 370 -8.65 -26.04 32.97
CA ARG A 370 -9.24 -26.17 34.30
C ARG A 370 -8.58 -25.26 35.32
N VAL A 371 -9.39 -24.81 36.28
CA VAL A 371 -8.90 -24.15 37.49
C VAL A 371 -8.25 -25.20 38.38
N ALA A 372 -7.04 -24.93 38.84
CA ALA A 372 -6.29 -25.79 39.74
C ALA A 372 -5.78 -25.03 40.96
N ARG A 373 -5.78 -25.67 42.13
CA ARG A 373 -5.15 -25.14 43.35
C ARG A 373 -3.73 -25.64 43.47
N ILE A 374 -2.79 -24.75 43.74
CA ILE A 374 -1.40 -25.13 44.01
C ILE A 374 -1.34 -25.65 45.45
N LEU A 375 -1.22 -26.97 45.63
CA LEU A 375 -1.08 -27.58 46.95
C LEU A 375 0.34 -27.49 47.48
N LYS A 376 1.33 -27.57 46.58
CA LYS A 376 2.74 -27.56 46.93
C LYS A 376 3.57 -26.98 45.80
N ALA A 377 4.55 -26.16 46.12
CA ALA A 377 5.51 -25.65 45.14
C ALA A 377 6.95 -25.85 45.64
N GLU A 378 7.80 -26.46 44.80
CA GLU A 378 9.18 -26.80 45.19
C GLU A 378 10.17 -26.40 44.09
N ALA A 379 11.35 -25.94 44.50
CA ALA A 379 12.45 -25.74 43.57
C ALA A 379 12.93 -27.10 43.03
N VAL A 380 13.21 -27.16 41.73
CA VAL A 380 13.78 -28.37 41.12
C VAL A 380 15.30 -28.34 41.23
N GLU A 381 15.86 -29.33 41.93
CA GLU A 381 17.32 -29.49 42.06
C GLU A 381 17.97 -29.72 40.69
N GLY A 382 18.94 -28.88 40.33
CA GLY A 382 19.61 -28.91 39.03
C GLY A 382 18.86 -28.23 37.87
N ALA A 383 17.79 -27.46 38.14
CA ALA A 383 17.14 -26.59 37.15
C ALA A 383 16.88 -25.17 37.69
N ASP A 384 17.60 -24.19 37.14
CA ASP A 384 17.56 -22.80 37.64
C ASP A 384 16.28 -22.04 37.29
N LYS A 385 15.47 -22.58 36.38
CA LYS A 385 14.27 -21.91 35.86
C LYS A 385 12.94 -22.60 36.21
N LEU A 386 12.98 -23.79 36.81
CA LEU A 386 11.79 -24.63 37.00
C LEU A 386 11.36 -24.72 38.46
N LEU A 387 10.05 -24.59 38.68
CA LEU A 387 9.36 -25.03 39.90
C LEU A 387 8.56 -26.29 39.60
N ARG A 388 8.52 -27.21 40.57
CA ARG A 388 7.62 -28.35 40.58
C ARG A 388 6.37 -27.97 41.37
N LEU A 389 5.21 -28.03 40.72
CA LEU A 389 3.91 -27.71 41.30
C LEU A 389 3.08 -29.00 41.41
N THR A 390 2.53 -29.24 42.59
CA THR A 390 1.48 -30.23 42.82
C THR A 390 0.14 -29.49 42.77
N LEU A 391 -0.66 -29.80 41.76
CA LEU A 391 -1.92 -29.11 41.47
C LEU A 391 -3.11 -29.99 41.81
N ASP A 392 -4.10 -29.46 42.52
CA ASP A 392 -5.39 -30.11 42.80
C ASP A 392 -6.47 -29.62 41.84
N LEU A 393 -7.20 -30.56 41.24
CA LEU A 393 -8.31 -30.35 40.32
C LEU A 393 -9.66 -30.76 40.93
N GLY A 394 -9.80 -30.73 42.26
CA GLY A 394 -11.07 -31.00 42.94
C GLY A 394 -11.42 -32.48 43.03
N GLY A 395 -10.42 -33.36 43.07
CA GLY A 395 -10.61 -34.82 43.15
C GLY A 395 -9.44 -35.64 42.61
N GLU A 396 -8.57 -35.03 41.81
CA GLU A 396 -7.29 -35.61 41.40
C GLU A 396 -6.15 -34.60 41.55
N THR A 397 -4.93 -35.11 41.77
CA THR A 397 -3.72 -34.27 41.81
C THR A 397 -2.85 -34.54 40.58
N ARG A 398 -2.23 -33.46 40.07
CA ARG A 398 -1.36 -33.49 38.89
C ARG A 398 -0.02 -32.86 39.21
N ASN A 399 1.05 -33.46 38.70
CA ASN A 399 2.38 -32.89 38.83
C ASN A 399 2.75 -32.10 37.57
N VAL A 400 3.11 -30.82 37.72
CA VAL A 400 3.49 -29.94 36.60
C VAL A 400 4.81 -29.24 36.92
N PHE A 401 5.68 -29.10 35.92
CA PHE A 401 6.89 -28.29 36.07
C PHE A 401 6.73 -26.99 35.28
N ALA A 402 6.84 -25.86 35.98
CA ALA A 402 6.58 -24.52 35.44
C ALA A 402 7.86 -23.68 35.41
N GLY A 403 8.08 -22.97 34.30
CA GLY A 403 9.24 -22.09 34.06
C GLY A 403 9.19 -20.75 34.78
N ILE A 404 8.66 -20.70 36.01
CA ILE A 404 8.27 -19.45 36.69
C ILE A 404 9.15 -19.10 37.90
N LYS A 405 10.21 -19.88 38.14
CA LYS A 405 11.11 -19.71 39.31
C LYS A 405 11.79 -18.33 39.38
N ALA A 406 11.97 -17.66 38.24
CA ALA A 406 12.58 -16.33 38.20
C ALA A 406 11.62 -15.21 38.65
N ALA A 407 10.32 -15.46 38.69
CA ALA A 407 9.28 -14.47 39.01
C ALA A 407 8.56 -14.73 40.34
N TYR A 408 8.58 -15.96 40.86
CA TYR A 408 7.86 -16.33 42.08
C TYR A 408 8.70 -17.21 43.00
N ASP A 409 8.62 -16.90 44.30
CA ASP A 409 9.13 -17.78 45.35
C ASP A 409 8.13 -18.91 45.62
N PRO A 410 8.58 -20.17 45.83
CA PRO A 410 7.66 -21.30 45.97
C PRO A 410 6.63 -21.15 47.11
N GLY A 411 7.04 -20.58 48.25
CA GLY A 411 6.15 -20.39 49.40
C GLY A 411 4.98 -19.43 49.14
N GLU A 412 5.11 -18.54 48.15
CA GLU A 412 4.05 -17.57 47.79
C GLU A 412 3.00 -18.16 46.84
N LEU A 413 3.25 -19.36 46.31
CA LEU A 413 2.36 -20.01 45.35
C LEU A 413 1.39 -20.98 46.02
N GLU A 414 1.72 -21.52 47.18
CA GLU A 414 0.88 -22.49 47.87
C GLU A 414 -0.47 -21.87 48.28
N GLY A 415 -1.56 -22.58 47.99
CA GLY A 415 -2.93 -22.13 48.23
C GLY A 415 -3.55 -21.28 47.11
N ARG A 416 -2.76 -20.75 46.17
CA ARG A 416 -3.28 -19.96 45.04
C ARG A 416 -4.01 -20.82 44.01
N LEU A 417 -4.98 -20.21 43.34
CA LEU A 417 -5.64 -20.77 42.16
C LEU A 417 -4.94 -20.30 40.89
N THR A 418 -4.83 -21.20 39.91
CA THR A 418 -4.25 -20.95 38.59
C THR A 418 -5.01 -21.71 37.50
N VAL A 419 -4.83 -21.32 36.24
CA VAL A 419 -5.36 -22.08 35.10
C VAL A 419 -4.32 -23.10 34.59
N MET A 420 -4.76 -24.34 34.37
CA MET A 420 -3.96 -25.44 33.81
C MET A 420 -4.61 -26.01 32.54
N VAL A 421 -3.79 -26.39 31.57
CA VAL A 421 -4.18 -27.26 30.46
C VAL A 421 -4.09 -28.72 30.92
N ALA A 422 -5.23 -29.39 31.08
CA ALA A 422 -5.36 -30.70 31.71
C ALA A 422 -5.27 -31.90 30.73
N ASN A 423 -5.47 -31.69 29.44
CA ASN A 423 -5.46 -32.76 28.43
C ASN A 423 -4.22 -32.77 27.52
N LEU A 424 -3.10 -32.21 27.99
CA LEU A 424 -1.81 -32.37 27.33
C LEU A 424 -1.25 -33.77 27.59
N ALA A 425 -0.64 -34.38 26.57
CA ALA A 425 0.06 -35.64 26.73
C ALA A 425 1.18 -35.51 27.78
N PRO A 426 1.27 -36.41 28.78
CA PRO A 426 2.30 -36.34 29.80
C PRO A 426 3.71 -36.36 29.20
N ARG A 427 4.55 -35.42 29.63
CA ARG A 427 5.93 -35.29 29.14
C ARG A 427 6.90 -35.78 30.21
N LYS A 428 7.62 -36.85 29.91
CA LYS A 428 8.72 -37.33 30.76
C LYS A 428 9.89 -36.34 30.67
N MET A 429 10.30 -35.84 31.83
CA MET A 429 11.43 -34.92 31.98
C MET A 429 12.48 -35.53 32.90
N ARG A 430 13.67 -34.93 32.93
CA ARG A 430 14.79 -35.41 33.76
C ARG A 430 14.42 -35.53 35.25
N PHE A 431 13.47 -34.72 35.72
CA PHE A 431 13.12 -34.55 37.12
C PHE A 431 11.76 -35.17 37.51
N GLY A 432 11.08 -35.84 36.57
CA GLY A 432 9.75 -36.42 36.77
C GLY A 432 8.86 -36.30 35.53
N VAL A 433 7.58 -36.65 35.67
CA VAL A 433 6.59 -36.52 34.60
C VAL A 433 5.79 -35.23 34.79
N SER A 434 5.68 -34.40 33.75
CA SER A 434 4.78 -33.24 33.73
C SER A 434 3.48 -33.65 33.07
N GLU A 435 2.38 -33.54 33.80
CA GLU A 435 1.05 -34.01 33.39
C GLU A 435 0.13 -32.88 32.94
N GLY A 436 0.71 -31.74 32.58
CA GLY A 436 -0.01 -30.53 32.21
C GLY A 436 0.89 -29.32 32.09
N MET A 437 0.26 -28.17 31.92
CA MET A 437 0.93 -26.87 31.80
C MET A 437 0.08 -25.79 32.46
N VAL A 438 0.68 -24.97 33.33
CA VAL A 438 0.04 -23.77 33.89
C VAL A 438 0.19 -22.60 32.92
N LEU A 439 -0.79 -21.69 32.91
CA LEU A 439 -0.79 -20.53 32.02
C LEU A 439 -0.24 -19.28 32.72
N ALA A 440 0.68 -18.59 32.04
CA ALA A 440 1.25 -17.34 32.49
C ALA A 440 1.47 -16.38 31.30
N ALA A 441 1.41 -15.09 31.55
CA ALA A 441 1.64 -14.02 30.57
C ALA A 441 2.99 -13.33 30.82
N GLY A 442 3.60 -12.75 29.77
CA GLY A 442 4.78 -11.89 29.87
C GLY A 442 6.01 -12.39 29.09
N PRO A 443 7.02 -11.51 28.88
CA PRO A 443 8.16 -11.77 28.00
C PRO A 443 9.17 -12.81 28.54
N GLY A 444 9.00 -13.28 29.78
CA GLY A 444 9.86 -14.26 30.44
C GLY A 444 10.78 -13.63 31.51
N GLY A 445 11.49 -14.46 32.26
CA GLY A 445 12.36 -13.98 33.33
C GLY A 445 11.56 -13.54 34.56
N LYS A 446 11.80 -12.31 35.05
CA LYS A 446 11.06 -11.75 36.20
C LYS A 446 9.67 -11.23 35.81
N ASP A 447 9.47 -10.92 34.54
CA ASP A 447 8.21 -10.41 34.00
C ASP A 447 7.30 -11.56 33.55
N ILE A 448 7.01 -12.49 34.47
CA ILE A 448 6.06 -13.58 34.26
C ILE A 448 4.89 -13.41 35.24
N PHE A 449 3.67 -13.38 34.72
CA PHE A 449 2.44 -13.17 35.46
C PHE A 449 1.56 -14.43 35.38
N LEU A 450 1.47 -15.18 36.48
CA LEU A 450 0.62 -16.37 36.55
C LEU A 450 -0.87 -15.98 36.46
N LEU A 451 -1.64 -16.65 35.60
CA LEU A 451 -3.06 -16.35 35.42
C LEU A 451 -3.90 -17.02 36.52
N SER A 452 -4.66 -16.21 37.26
CA SER A 452 -5.60 -16.64 38.31
C SER A 452 -7.04 -16.31 37.97
N PRO A 453 -8.01 -17.16 38.34
CA PRO A 453 -9.44 -16.84 38.22
C PRO A 453 -9.88 -15.84 39.30
N ASP A 454 -11.04 -15.22 39.08
CA ASP A 454 -11.72 -14.38 40.07
C ASP A 454 -12.23 -15.20 41.29
N GLU A 455 -12.62 -14.49 42.36
CA GLU A 455 -13.13 -15.07 43.59
C GLU A 455 -14.40 -15.93 43.35
N GLY A 456 -14.47 -17.08 44.02
CA GLY A 456 -15.57 -18.04 43.87
C GLY A 456 -15.29 -19.20 42.90
N ALA A 457 -14.17 -19.18 42.17
CA ALA A 457 -13.72 -20.33 41.40
C ALA A 457 -13.22 -21.47 42.29
N GLU A 458 -13.60 -22.71 41.97
CA GLU A 458 -13.19 -23.91 42.71
C GLU A 458 -12.26 -24.82 41.88
N PRO A 459 -11.37 -25.59 42.54
CA PRO A 459 -10.54 -26.58 41.85
C PRO A 459 -11.38 -27.55 41.01
N GLY A 460 -10.96 -27.79 39.77
CA GLY A 460 -11.63 -28.69 38.83
C GLY A 460 -12.67 -28.03 37.91
N MET A 461 -13.07 -26.78 38.17
CA MET A 461 -13.96 -26.04 37.28
C MET A 461 -13.36 -25.88 35.88
N LYS A 462 -14.15 -26.16 34.84
CA LYS A 462 -13.74 -26.04 33.44
C LYS A 462 -13.82 -24.57 32.99
N VAL A 463 -12.74 -24.09 32.40
CA VAL A 463 -12.67 -22.77 31.73
C VAL A 463 -13.23 -22.94 30.31
N LYS A 464 -14.13 -22.05 29.90
CA LYS A 464 -14.86 -22.11 28.63
C LYS A 464 -14.86 -20.77 27.92
#